data_AF-A0A7X8INL7-F1
#
_entry.id   AF-A0A7X8INL7-F1
#
_cell.length_a   1.000
_cell.length_b   1.000
_cell.length_c   1.000
_cell.angle_alpha   90.00
_cell.angle_beta   90.00
_cell.angle_gamma   90.00
#
_symmetry.space_group_name_H-M   'P 1'
#
loop_
_entity.id
_entity.type
_entity.pdbx_description
1 polymer ?
#
loop_
_entity_poly.entity_id
_entity_poly.type
_entity_poly.pdbx_seq_one_letter_code
_entity_poly.pdbx_strand_id
1 'polypeptide(L)'
;MSLDKTDKSIIVSSDLINDPDCFFITGLPADGKPYSFGMHTNTGISGGTGPMGTIRSRVIDIPIPRSRKAQLFHLAGFLIKASFLLLSLIIFYLLPVQENRITVRLLLSALTLLAGGISTMIFYLIVKVKPKFFHAKHYPLVEKYRSKEYKRGPHPMFSTTPVGVISWLLRLLL
;
A
#
# COMPACT_ATOMS: atom_id res chain seq x y z
N MET A 1 19.45 -33.09 21.38
CA MET A 1 18.92 -32.09 22.34
C MET A 1 20.00 -31.04 22.57
N SER A 2 19.62 -29.76 22.72
CA SER A 2 20.43 -28.52 22.68
C SER A 2 20.49 -27.86 21.29
N LEU A 3 19.46 -27.12 20.86
CA LEU A 3 19.11 -25.71 21.13
C LEU A 3 19.99 -24.68 20.38
N ASP A 4 19.41 -24.20 19.29
CA ASP A 4 19.20 -22.78 18.98
C ASP A 4 20.41 -21.83 19.09
N LYS A 5 20.96 -21.48 17.92
CA LYS A 5 21.55 -20.16 17.68
C LYS A 5 20.96 -19.59 16.40
N THR A 6 19.70 -19.15 16.49
CA THR A 6 19.13 -18.21 15.54
C THR A 6 19.89 -16.89 15.69
N ASP A 7 21.00 -16.75 14.97
CA ASP A 7 21.81 -15.55 14.94
C ASP A 7 20.97 -14.42 14.32
N LYS A 8 20.36 -13.60 15.20
CA LYS A 8 19.65 -12.38 14.82
C LYS A 8 20.70 -11.35 14.38
N SER A 9 21.27 -11.56 13.20
CA SER A 9 22.11 -10.57 12.55
C SER A 9 21.32 -9.26 12.47
N ILE A 10 21.93 -8.20 12.99
CA ILE A 10 21.36 -6.87 13.03
C ILE A 10 21.38 -6.37 11.59
N ILE A 11 20.32 -6.63 10.82
CA ILE A 11 20.24 -6.16 9.43
C ILE A 11 20.19 -4.63 9.47
N VAL A 12 21.27 -3.96 9.06
CA VAL A 12 21.35 -2.49 9.03
C VAL A 12 20.60 -2.02 7.79
N SER A 13 19.99 -0.82 7.83
CA SER A 13 19.25 -0.29 6.67
C SER A 13 20.11 -0.16 5.41
N SER A 14 21.44 -0.06 5.57
CA SER A 14 22.43 -0.11 4.48
C SER A 14 22.47 -1.46 3.77
N ASP A 15 22.20 -2.55 4.49
CA ASP A 15 22.41 -3.92 3.98
C ASP A 15 21.24 -4.38 3.08
N LEU A 16 20.03 -3.84 3.32
CA LEU A 16 18.86 -4.07 2.46
C LEU A 16 18.79 -3.16 1.23
N ILE A 17 19.63 -2.12 1.15
CA ILE A 17 19.69 -1.23 -0.03
C ILE A 17 20.31 -1.96 -1.24
N ASN A 18 20.99 -3.09 -1.00
CA ASN A 18 21.66 -3.90 -2.02
C ASN A 18 21.06 -5.30 -2.18
N ASP A 19 19.80 -5.53 -1.77
CA ASP A 19 19.16 -6.83 -2.01
C ASP A 19 19.06 -7.07 -3.53
N PRO A 20 19.80 -8.05 -4.08
CA PRO A 20 19.83 -8.29 -5.52
C PRO A 20 18.49 -8.83 -6.02
N ASP A 21 17.65 -9.37 -5.13
CA ASP A 21 16.47 -10.14 -5.49
C ASP A 21 15.17 -9.35 -5.33
N CYS A 22 14.23 -9.63 -6.23
CA CYS A 22 12.91 -9.05 -6.18
C CYS A 22 12.09 -9.67 -5.05
N PHE A 23 11.63 -8.84 -4.12
CA PHE A 23 10.76 -9.27 -3.02
C PHE A 23 9.41 -9.83 -3.52
N PHE A 24 8.89 -9.29 -4.62
CA PHE A 24 7.54 -9.57 -5.14
C PHE A 24 7.46 -10.78 -6.07
N ILE A 25 8.56 -11.15 -6.73
CA ILE A 25 8.67 -12.33 -7.61
C ILE A 25 9.99 -13.02 -7.27
N THR A 26 9.91 -14.20 -6.70
CA THR A 26 11.08 -15.01 -6.34
C THR A 26 11.90 -15.38 -7.58
N GLY A 27 13.23 -15.28 -7.48
CA GLY A 27 14.17 -15.68 -8.53
C GLY A 27 14.36 -14.66 -9.66
N LEU A 28 13.86 -13.43 -9.51
CA LEU A 28 14.14 -12.33 -10.43
C LEU A 28 14.99 -11.26 -9.77
N PRO A 29 15.91 -10.60 -10.52
CA PRO A 29 16.70 -9.50 -9.98
C PRO A 29 15.83 -8.25 -9.70
N ALA A 30 16.22 -7.46 -8.72
CA ALA A 30 15.60 -6.18 -8.37
C ALA A 30 16.02 -5.03 -9.31
N ASP A 31 15.79 -5.20 -10.62
CA ASP A 31 16.21 -4.29 -11.70
C ASP A 31 15.18 -3.18 -12.05
N GLY A 32 14.06 -3.14 -11.33
CA GLY A 32 12.97 -2.19 -11.53
C GLY A 32 12.97 -1.07 -10.49
N LYS A 33 12.03 -0.14 -10.63
CA LYS A 33 11.85 0.93 -9.63
C LYS A 33 11.36 0.29 -8.32
N PRO A 34 12.06 0.46 -7.17
CA PRO A 34 11.62 -0.06 -5.88
C PRO A 34 10.22 0.44 -5.51
N TYR A 35 9.47 -0.36 -4.76
CA TYR A 35 8.21 0.09 -4.18
C TYR A 35 8.47 0.88 -2.90
N SER A 36 8.08 2.15 -2.84
CA SER A 36 8.22 2.98 -1.64
C SER A 36 7.12 2.65 -0.63
N PHE A 37 7.52 2.14 0.54
CA PHE A 37 6.63 1.87 1.66
C PHE A 37 6.81 2.92 2.76
N GLY A 38 5.96 3.94 2.71
CA GLY A 38 5.95 5.03 3.69
C GLY A 38 5.40 4.63 5.05
N MET A 39 6.16 4.94 6.10
CA MET A 39 5.79 4.76 7.49
C MET A 39 6.07 6.03 8.30
N HIS A 40 5.33 6.22 9.38
CA HIS A 40 5.53 7.35 10.29
C HIS A 40 5.46 6.90 11.75
N THR A 41 6.08 7.66 12.64
CA THR A 41 5.87 7.55 14.09
C THR A 41 5.69 8.93 14.71
N ASN A 42 4.91 9.01 15.79
CA ASN A 42 4.74 10.24 16.56
C ASN A 42 5.91 10.40 17.52
N THR A 43 6.59 11.55 17.48
CA THR A 43 7.77 11.84 18.29
C THR A 43 7.48 12.85 19.41
N GLY A 44 6.23 13.26 19.61
CA GLY A 44 5.79 14.17 20.68
C GLY A 44 4.92 15.32 20.18
N ILE A 45 4.60 16.25 21.09
CA ILE A 45 3.81 17.46 20.80
C ILE A 45 4.70 18.69 21.03
N SER A 46 4.72 19.60 20.06
CA SER A 46 5.40 20.90 20.15
C SER A 46 4.38 21.99 20.42
N GLY A 47 4.64 22.88 21.37
CA GLY A 47 3.74 24.02 21.67
C GLY A 47 2.67 23.78 22.74
N GLY A 48 2.79 22.73 23.56
CA GLY A 48 1.88 22.43 24.68
C GLY A 48 0.72 21.50 24.31
N THR A 49 -0.05 21.06 25.31
CA THR A 49 -1.19 20.11 25.17
C THR A 49 -2.51 20.76 24.76
N GLY A 50 -2.46 21.98 24.19
CA GLY A 50 -3.63 22.74 23.75
C GLY A 50 -3.96 22.55 22.26
N PRO A 51 -5.02 23.21 21.76
CA PRO A 51 -5.46 23.11 20.35
C PRO A 51 -4.43 23.65 19.33
N MET A 52 -3.42 24.39 19.80
CA MET A 52 -2.29 24.89 18.99
C MET A 52 -1.06 23.95 19.02
N GLY A 53 -1.12 22.85 19.78
CA GLY A 53 -0.05 21.85 19.86
C GLY A 53 0.10 21.13 18.52
N THR A 54 1.31 21.13 17.96
CA THR A 54 1.60 20.41 16.71
C THR A 54 2.19 19.05 17.04
N ILE A 55 1.60 17.99 16.49
CA ILE A 55 2.15 16.63 16.58
C ILE A 55 3.43 16.57 15.75
N ARG A 56 4.58 16.42 16.41
CA ARG A 56 5.85 16.12 15.73
C ARG A 56 5.82 14.66 15.30
N SER A 57 6.23 14.43 14.07
CA SER A 57 6.34 13.07 13.57
C SER A 57 7.61 12.89 12.77
N ARG A 58 8.06 11.64 12.71
CA ARG A 58 9.14 11.22 11.82
C ARG A 58 8.54 10.33 10.75
N VAL A 59 8.80 10.66 9.50
CA VAL A 59 8.38 9.89 8.32
C VAL A 59 9.61 9.21 7.73
N ILE A 60 9.44 7.97 7.31
CA ILE A 60 10.46 7.18 6.61
C ILE A 60 9.81 6.53 5.39
N ASP A 61 10.53 6.51 4.28
CA ASP A 61 10.13 5.77 3.09
C ASP A 61 11.07 4.58 2.93
N ILE A 62 10.52 3.36 3.05
CA ILE A 62 11.29 2.12 2.96
C ILE A 62 11.26 1.63 1.50
N PRO A 63 12.40 1.60 0.79
CA PRO A 63 12.45 1.03 -0.55
C PRO A 63 12.37 -0.50 -0.46
N ILE A 64 11.34 -1.08 -1.10
CA ILE A 64 11.19 -2.53 -1.21
C ILE A 64 11.65 -2.98 -2.60
N PRO A 65 12.65 -3.88 -2.70
CA PRO A 65 13.22 -4.37 -3.95
C PRO A 65 12.16 -4.92 -4.90
N ARG A 66 12.19 -4.48 -6.17
CA ARG A 66 11.20 -4.83 -7.18
C ARG A 66 11.83 -4.96 -8.56
N SER A 67 11.54 -6.05 -9.26
CA SER A 67 11.93 -6.23 -10.66
C SER A 67 11.07 -5.40 -11.62
N ARG A 68 11.56 -5.14 -12.83
CA ARG A 68 10.78 -4.51 -13.91
C ARG A 68 9.51 -5.29 -14.22
N LYS A 69 9.60 -6.62 -14.22
CA LYS A 69 8.45 -7.51 -14.43
C LYS A 69 7.38 -7.34 -13.35
N ALA A 70 7.80 -7.32 -12.08
CA ALA A 70 6.89 -7.06 -10.96
C ALA A 70 6.27 -5.67 -11.04
N GLN A 71 7.05 -4.65 -11.46
CA GLN A 71 6.54 -3.30 -11.68
C GLN A 71 5.44 -3.26 -12.74
N LEU A 72 5.63 -3.93 -13.89
CA LEU A 72 4.62 -4.00 -14.95
C LEU A 72 3.35 -4.70 -14.48
N PHE A 73 3.46 -5.81 -13.75
CA PHE A 73 2.29 -6.49 -13.21
C PHE A 73 1.57 -5.69 -12.13
N HIS A 74 2.31 -4.96 -11.28
CA HIS A 74 1.67 -4.04 -10.33
C HIS A 74 0.96 -2.89 -11.03
N LEU A 75 1.50 -2.39 -12.15
CA LEU A 75 0.84 -1.39 -12.98
C LEU A 75 -0.42 -1.97 -13.64
N ALA A 76 -0.36 -3.16 -14.22
CA ALA A 76 -1.53 -3.84 -14.78
C ALA A 76 -2.62 -4.07 -13.73
N GLY A 77 -2.24 -4.56 -12.55
CA GLY A 77 -3.17 -4.71 -11.42
C GLY A 77 -3.75 -3.38 -10.94
N PHE A 78 -3.00 -2.29 -11.04
CA PHE A 78 -3.53 -0.95 -10.78
C PHE A 78 -4.56 -0.54 -11.85
N LEU A 79 -4.26 -0.75 -13.14
CA LEU A 79 -5.15 -0.43 -14.26
C LEU A 79 -6.47 -1.21 -14.20
N ILE A 80 -6.44 -2.49 -13.81
CA ILE A 80 -7.67 -3.28 -13.59
C ILE A 80 -8.52 -2.62 -12.49
N LYS A 81 -7.93 -2.18 -11.37
CA LYS A 81 -8.71 -1.49 -10.32
C LYS A 81 -9.29 -0.18 -10.82
N ALA A 82 -8.51 0.58 -11.60
CA ALA A 82 -8.96 1.85 -12.17
C ALA A 82 -10.14 1.65 -13.14
N SER A 83 -10.11 0.61 -13.99
CA SER A 83 -11.20 0.33 -14.93
C SER A 83 -12.48 -0.07 -14.19
N PHE A 84 -12.40 -0.90 -13.14
CA PHE A 84 -13.55 -1.27 -12.32
C PHE A 84 -14.07 -0.10 -11.46
N LEU A 85 -13.20 0.81 -11.02
CA LEU A 85 -13.62 2.06 -10.38
C LEU A 85 -14.41 2.94 -11.35
N LEU A 86 -13.92 3.12 -12.58
CA LEU A 86 -14.64 3.85 -13.62
C LEU A 86 -15.98 3.19 -13.94
N LEU A 87 -16.01 1.86 -14.09
CA LEU A 87 -17.25 1.11 -14.32
C LEU A 87 -18.23 1.28 -13.16
N SER A 88 -17.74 1.27 -11.92
CA SER A 88 -18.57 1.52 -10.73
C SER A 88 -19.18 2.93 -10.74
N LEU A 89 -18.43 3.96 -11.17
CA LEU A 89 -18.96 5.31 -11.29
C LEU A 89 -20.02 5.40 -12.39
N ILE A 90 -19.79 4.75 -13.53
CA ILE A 90 -20.76 4.64 -14.63
C ILE A 90 -22.06 3.99 -14.12
N ILE A 91 -21.96 2.86 -13.43
CA ILE A 91 -23.13 2.16 -12.87
C ILE A 91 -23.86 3.04 -11.84
N PHE A 92 -23.13 3.77 -11.00
CA PHE A 92 -23.73 4.64 -10.00
C PHE A 92 -24.52 5.80 -10.61
N TYR A 93 -23.95 6.49 -11.60
CA TYR A 93 -24.51 7.73 -12.14
C TYR A 93 -25.41 7.53 -13.37
N LEU A 94 -25.09 6.57 -14.24
CA LEU A 94 -25.69 6.45 -15.57
C LEU A 94 -26.71 5.31 -15.67
N LEU A 95 -26.82 4.41 -14.69
CA LEU A 95 -27.77 3.29 -14.78
C LEU A 95 -29.21 3.76 -14.48
N PRO A 96 -30.15 3.67 -15.45
CA PRO A 96 -31.54 4.05 -15.25
C PRO A 96 -32.27 2.94 -14.49
N VAL A 97 -32.23 2.99 -13.16
CA VAL A 97 -33.03 2.11 -12.30
C VAL A 97 -34.43 2.73 -12.16
N GLN A 98 -35.47 2.06 -12.63
CA GLN A 98 -36.86 2.46 -12.39
C GLN A 98 -37.08 2.61 -10.87
N GLU A 99 -37.68 3.74 -10.47
CA GLU A 99 -37.83 4.17 -9.06
C GLU A 99 -36.55 4.52 -8.29
N ASN A 100 -35.45 4.89 -8.96
CA ASN A 100 -34.30 5.62 -8.40
C ASN A 100 -33.86 5.21 -6.98
N ARG A 101 -33.90 3.91 -6.66
CA ARG A 101 -33.52 3.40 -5.34
C ARG A 101 -32.01 3.50 -5.23
N ILE A 102 -31.54 4.59 -4.62
CA ILE A 102 -30.12 4.87 -4.35
C ILE A 102 -29.41 3.65 -3.77
N THR A 103 -30.09 2.87 -2.93
CA THR A 103 -29.61 1.60 -2.36
C THR A 103 -29.19 0.58 -3.43
N VAL A 104 -29.96 0.42 -4.52
CA VAL A 104 -29.64 -0.51 -5.61
C VAL A 104 -28.39 -0.04 -6.36
N ARG A 105 -28.27 1.26 -6.62
CA ARG A 105 -27.08 1.84 -7.26
C ARG A 105 -25.83 1.66 -6.39
N LEU A 106 -25.93 1.92 -5.09
CA LEU A 106 -24.85 1.70 -4.13
C LEU A 106 -24.45 0.22 -4.10
N LEU A 107 -25.41 -0.69 -4.04
CA LEU A 107 -25.16 -2.13 -4.03
C LEU A 107 -24.42 -2.59 -5.30
N LEU A 108 -24.94 -2.22 -6.49
CA LEU A 108 -24.31 -2.60 -7.76
C LEU A 108 -22.90 -2.00 -7.91
N SER A 109 -22.70 -0.76 -7.45
CA SER A 109 -21.40 -0.10 -7.44
C SER A 109 -20.41 -0.84 -6.53
N ALA A 110 -20.84 -1.17 -5.30
CA ALA A 110 -20.03 -1.93 -4.36
C ALA A 110 -19.65 -3.32 -4.90
N LEU A 111 -20.62 -4.05 -5.50
CA LEU A 111 -20.37 -5.34 -6.14
C LEU A 111 -19.36 -5.23 -7.30
N THR A 112 -19.43 -4.15 -8.09
CA THR A 112 -18.48 -3.88 -9.18
C THR A 112 -17.07 -3.65 -8.64
N LEU A 113 -16.92 -2.85 -7.58
CA LEU A 113 -15.62 -2.63 -6.94
C LEU A 113 -15.04 -3.92 -6.34
N LEU A 114 -15.88 -4.75 -5.71
CA LEU A 114 -15.49 -6.06 -5.19
C LEU A 114 -15.03 -6.99 -6.33
N ALA A 115 -15.77 -7.04 -7.43
CA ALA A 115 -15.40 -7.81 -8.62
C ALA A 115 -14.04 -7.37 -9.18
N GLY A 116 -13.75 -6.07 -9.21
CA GLY A 116 -12.43 -5.55 -9.57
C GLY A 116 -11.33 -5.99 -8.62
N GLY A 117 -11.59 -5.94 -7.31
CA GLY A 117 -10.69 -6.45 -6.28
C GLY A 117 -10.35 -7.93 -6.47
N ILE A 118 -11.37 -8.78 -6.64
CA ILE A 118 -11.21 -10.22 -6.87
C ILE A 118 -10.44 -10.46 -8.17
N SER A 119 -10.80 -9.77 -9.25
CA SER A 119 -10.13 -9.88 -10.56
C SER A 119 -8.64 -9.57 -10.45
N THR A 120 -8.25 -8.55 -9.68
CA THR A 120 -6.83 -8.25 -9.45
C THR A 120 -6.09 -9.32 -8.65
N MET A 121 -6.76 -9.94 -7.68
CA MET A 121 -6.16 -11.03 -6.91
C MET A 121 -5.97 -12.27 -7.78
N ILE A 122 -6.96 -12.63 -8.60
CA ILE A 122 -6.86 -13.70 -9.59
C ILE A 122 -5.71 -13.43 -10.56
N PHE A 123 -5.63 -12.21 -11.10
CA PHE A 123 -4.54 -11.80 -11.97
C PHE A 123 -3.18 -12.03 -11.31
N TYR A 124 -2.98 -11.55 -10.08
CA TYR A 124 -1.72 -11.74 -9.35
C TYR A 124 -1.37 -13.21 -9.09
N LEU A 125 -2.38 -14.05 -8.84
CA LEU A 125 -2.19 -15.50 -8.69
C LEU A 125 -1.72 -16.15 -10.00
N ILE A 126 -2.35 -15.81 -11.13
CA ILE A 126 -1.98 -16.33 -12.46
C ILE A 126 -0.54 -15.96 -12.81
N VAL A 127 -0.16 -14.70 -12.62
CA VAL A 127 1.20 -14.22 -12.94
C VAL A 127 2.24 -14.53 -11.86
N LYS A 128 1.83 -15.20 -10.76
CA LYS A 128 2.67 -15.57 -9.61
C LYS A 128 3.42 -14.38 -9.01
N VAL A 129 2.74 -13.25 -8.85
CA VAL A 129 3.31 -12.01 -8.28
C VAL A 129 2.65 -11.69 -6.97
N LYS A 130 3.45 -11.38 -5.95
CA LYS A 130 2.93 -10.93 -4.66
C LYS A 130 2.26 -9.54 -4.80
N PRO A 131 1.00 -9.37 -4.36
CA PRO A 131 0.35 -8.07 -4.34
C PRO A 131 1.09 -7.05 -3.45
N LYS A 132 1.36 -5.85 -3.98
CA LYS A 132 2.09 -4.78 -3.26
C LYS A 132 1.49 -4.46 -1.88
N PHE A 133 0.17 -4.29 -1.82
CA PHE A 133 -0.54 -3.86 -0.61
C PHE A 133 -0.53 -4.88 0.53
N PHE A 134 -0.51 -6.17 0.21
CA PHE A 134 -0.63 -7.25 1.20
C PHE A 134 0.71 -7.81 1.64
N HIS A 135 1.72 -7.80 0.76
CA HIS A 135 3.01 -8.43 1.05
C HIS A 135 4.09 -7.44 1.47
N ALA A 136 4.03 -6.17 1.03
CA ALA A 136 5.03 -5.17 1.41
C ALA A 136 5.17 -5.00 2.94
N LYS A 137 4.09 -5.24 3.68
CA LYS A 137 4.06 -5.18 5.15
C LYS A 137 4.93 -6.25 5.82
N HIS A 138 5.34 -7.28 5.08
CA HIS A 138 6.17 -8.42 5.53
C HIS A 138 7.62 -8.32 5.06
N TYR A 139 8.01 -7.21 4.44
CA TYR A 139 9.42 -6.98 4.12
C TYR A 139 10.20 -6.79 5.44
N PRO A 140 11.36 -7.44 5.65
CA PRO A 140 12.04 -7.45 6.96
C PRO A 140 12.31 -6.05 7.53
N LEU A 141 12.68 -5.08 6.68
CA LEU A 141 12.91 -3.70 7.11
C LEU A 141 11.60 -3.04 7.57
N VAL A 142 10.48 -3.31 6.90
CA VAL A 142 9.15 -2.81 7.30
C VAL A 142 8.74 -3.39 8.65
N GLU A 143 9.00 -4.67 8.89
CA GLU A 143 8.71 -5.31 10.19
C GLU A 143 9.59 -4.74 11.32
N LYS A 144 10.88 -4.48 11.05
CA LYS A 144 11.80 -3.83 11.99
C LYS A 144 11.34 -2.41 12.39
N TYR A 145 10.78 -1.65 11.46
CA TYR A 145 10.22 -0.34 11.80
C TYR A 145 8.87 -0.44 12.48
N ARG A 146 8.03 -1.42 12.11
CA ARG A 146 6.75 -1.69 12.79
C ARG A 146 6.96 -2.03 14.26
N SER A 147 7.99 -2.81 14.61
CA SER A 147 8.32 -3.13 16.01
C SER A 147 8.81 -1.91 16.81
N LYS A 148 9.12 -0.78 16.15
CA LYS A 148 9.46 0.51 16.75
C LYS A 148 8.28 1.50 16.70
N GLU A 149 7.05 0.98 16.66
CA GLU A 149 5.80 1.75 16.63
C GLU A 149 5.57 2.60 15.37
N TYR A 150 6.34 2.38 14.31
CA TYR A 150 6.04 3.04 13.04
C TYR A 150 4.76 2.45 12.44
N LYS A 151 3.85 3.32 12.03
CA LYS A 151 2.58 2.99 11.38
C LYS A 151 2.64 3.30 9.90
N ARG A 152 1.91 2.55 9.09
CA ARG A 152 1.81 2.82 7.65
C ARG A 152 1.16 4.19 7.42
N GLY A 153 1.74 4.99 6.53
CA GLY A 153 1.14 6.25 6.09
C GLY A 153 2.14 7.40 6.06
N PRO A 154 1.82 8.50 5.36
CA PRO A 154 2.72 9.61 5.08
C PRO A 154 2.96 10.57 6.26
N HIS A 155 2.07 10.62 7.26
CA HIS A 155 2.20 11.42 8.49
C HIS A 155 1.08 11.01 9.45
N PRO A 156 1.23 11.06 10.79
CA PRO A 156 0.13 10.83 11.74
C PRO A 156 -0.96 11.91 11.64
N MET A 157 -0.64 13.04 11.01
CA MET A 157 -1.59 14.09 10.68
C MET A 157 -2.17 13.83 9.29
N PHE A 158 -2.99 12.78 9.16
CA PHE A 158 -4.08 12.90 8.20
C PHE A 158 -5.02 13.96 8.78
N SER A 159 -4.74 15.22 8.41
CA SER A 159 -5.76 16.25 8.51
C SER A 159 -6.98 15.68 7.80
N THR A 160 -8.13 15.70 8.46
CA THR A 160 -9.45 15.37 7.90
C THR A 160 -9.85 16.29 6.73
N THR A 161 -8.91 17.11 6.23
CA THR A 161 -9.09 17.95 5.07
C THR A 161 -9.09 17.11 3.78
N PRO A 162 -9.92 17.49 2.78
CA PRO A 162 -10.04 16.78 1.51
C PRO A 162 -8.70 16.56 0.78
N VAL A 163 -7.75 17.47 0.97
CA VAL A 163 -6.42 17.45 0.33
C VAL A 163 -5.58 16.25 0.78
N GLY A 164 -5.67 15.84 2.05
CA GLY A 164 -4.96 14.67 2.56
C GLY A 164 -5.46 13.36 1.94
N VAL A 165 -6.78 13.27 1.73
CA VAL A 165 -7.44 12.14 1.05
C VAL A 165 -7.08 12.11 -0.44
N ILE A 166 -7.09 13.26 -1.12
CA ILE A 166 -6.70 13.37 -2.53
C ILE A 166 -5.23 13.00 -2.74
N SER A 167 -4.32 13.49 -1.88
CA SER A 167 -2.89 13.15 -1.93
C SER A 167 -2.63 11.66 -1.67
N TRP A 168 -3.40 11.04 -0.77
CA TRP A 168 -3.37 9.60 -0.55
C TRP A 168 -3.86 8.81 -1.76
N LEU A 169 -4.98 9.22 -2.37
CA LEU A 169 -5.51 8.61 -3.58
C LEU A 169 -4.52 8.72 -4.75
N LEU A 170 -3.92 9.89 -4.98
CA LEU A 170 -2.90 10.11 -6.01
C LEU A 170 -1.67 9.19 -5.85
N ARG A 171 -1.26 8.91 -4.61
CA ARG A 171 -0.14 7.98 -4.33
C ARG A 171 -0.52 6.50 -4.48
N LEU A 172 -1.80 6.14 -4.51
CA LEU A 172 -2.21 4.78 -4.91
C LEU A 172 -2.01 4.54 -6.42
N LEU A 173 -2.05 5.62 -7.22
CA LEU A 173 -1.83 5.62 -8.67
C LEU A 173 -0.34 5.53 -9.06
N LEU A 174 0.57 6.02 -8.20
CA LEU A 174 2.04 6.03 -8.39
C LEU A 174 2.73 4.79 -7.78
#